data_AF-A0A1V3WU40-F1
#
_entry.id   AF-A0A1V3WU40-F1
#
_cell.length_a   1.000
_cell.length_b   1.000
_cell.length_c   1.000
_cell.angle_alpha   90.00
_cell.angle_beta   90.00
_cell.angle_gamma   90.00
#
_symmetry.space_group_name_H-M   'P 1'
#
loop_
_entity.id
_entity.type
_entity.pdbx_description
1 polymer ?
#
loop_
_entity_poly.entity_id
_entity_poly.type
_entity_poly.pdbx_seq_one_letter_code
_entity_poly.pdbx_strand_id
1 'polypeptide(L)'
;MAIAVESVVIGLISGPWLGASVTMMAAATTPYVTWLKATAAQAELAAGQAKAAAAAYECAHAMTVHPALVAANRAQLAVLIAANLLGQNSPAIAATEAQYGEMWAQDAAAMYGYVAASSAATSLTRSPRPADGQPGGAGQPGRGS
;
A
#
# COMPACT_ATOMS: atom_id res chain seq x y z
N MET A 1 3.65 -18.53 11.80
CA MET A 1 2.60 -18.65 12.85
C MET A 1 1.55 -19.71 12.51
N ALA A 2 0.85 -19.65 11.38
CA ALA A 2 -0.15 -20.68 10.99
C ALA A 2 0.41 -22.12 10.95
N ILE A 3 1.60 -22.30 10.37
CA ILE A 3 2.31 -23.59 10.31
C ILE A 3 2.65 -24.12 11.72
N ALA A 4 3.00 -23.23 12.65
CA ALA A 4 3.29 -23.61 14.03
C ALA A 4 2.01 -24.07 14.75
N VAL A 5 0.88 -23.37 14.57
CA VAL A 5 -0.42 -23.78 15.13
C VAL A 5 -0.86 -25.13 14.56
N GLU A 6 -0.72 -25.32 13.23
CA GLU A 6 -1.04 -26.59 12.56
C GLU A 6 -0.17 -27.73 13.08
N SER A 7 1.13 -27.50 13.31
CA SER A 7 2.02 -28.51 13.89
C SER A 7 1.63 -28.90 15.32
N VAL A 8 1.16 -27.95 16.14
CA VAL A 8 0.68 -28.22 17.50
C VAL A 8 -0.62 -29.02 17.47
N VAL A 9 -1.54 -28.70 16.55
CA VAL A 9 -2.78 -29.47 16.35
C VAL A 9 -2.47 -30.89 15.89
N ILE A 10 -1.56 -31.07 14.93
CA ILE A 10 -1.11 -32.39 14.45
C ILE A 10 -0.45 -33.18 15.58
N GLY A 11 0.39 -32.54 16.40
CA GLY A 11 0.99 -33.16 17.58
C GLY A 11 -0.04 -33.60 18.62
N LEU A 12 -1.12 -32.82 18.80
CA LEU A 12 -2.21 -33.13 19.73
C LEU A 12 -3.02 -34.34 19.29
N ILE A 13 -3.36 -34.44 17.99
CA ILE A 13 -4.15 -35.56 17.44
C ILE A 13 -3.33 -36.84 17.23
N SER A 14 -1.99 -36.74 17.25
CA SER A 14 -1.07 -37.88 17.06
C SER A 14 -0.45 -38.38 18.38
N GLY A 15 -0.75 -37.72 19.49
CA GLY A 15 -0.20 -38.05 20.81
C GLY A 15 -0.94 -39.20 21.52
N PRO A 16 -0.45 -39.65 22.69
CA PRO A 16 -1.02 -40.78 23.44
C PRO A 16 -2.42 -40.53 24.01
N TRP A 17 -2.88 -39.27 24.03
CA TRP A 17 -4.21 -38.86 24.47
C TRP A 17 -5.19 -38.88 23.29
N LEU A 18 -5.62 -40.08 22.87
CA LEU A 18 -6.56 -40.25 21.75
C LEU A 18 -8.00 -40.36 22.29
N GLY A 19 -8.95 -39.61 21.72
CA GLY A 19 -10.36 -39.68 22.10
C GLY A 19 -11.24 -38.60 21.45
N ALA A 20 -12.57 -38.75 21.57
CA ALA A 20 -13.56 -37.86 20.94
C ALA A 20 -13.35 -36.36 21.29
N SER A 21 -12.87 -36.05 22.50
CA SER A 21 -12.56 -34.69 22.94
C SER A 21 -11.43 -34.03 22.15
N VAL A 22 -10.39 -34.78 21.76
CA VAL A 22 -9.26 -34.25 20.98
C VAL A 22 -9.69 -33.98 19.53
N THR A 23 -10.51 -34.85 18.95
CA THR A 23 -11.10 -34.62 17.62
C THR A 23 -12.02 -33.40 17.60
N MET A 24 -12.83 -33.18 18.65
CA MET A 24 -13.66 -31.98 18.78
C MET A 24 -12.82 -30.71 18.92
N MET A 25 -11.73 -30.74 19.68
CA MET A 25 -10.82 -29.59 19.82
C MET A 25 -10.11 -29.26 18.51
N ALA A 26 -9.64 -30.28 17.77
CA ALA A 26 -9.05 -30.09 16.45
C ALA A 26 -10.06 -29.46 15.47
N ALA A 27 -11.30 -29.97 15.45
CA ALA A 27 -12.37 -29.41 14.62
C ALA A 27 -12.70 -27.95 14.97
N ALA A 28 -12.73 -27.60 16.26
CA ALA A 28 -12.98 -26.24 16.72
C ALA A 28 -11.85 -25.25 16.36
N THR A 29 -10.62 -25.74 16.16
CA THR A 29 -9.45 -24.91 15.85
C THR A 29 -9.31 -24.62 14.35
N THR A 30 -9.92 -25.43 13.48
CA THR A 30 -9.85 -25.30 12.02
C THR A 30 -10.21 -23.89 11.48
N PRO A 31 -11.31 -23.23 11.92
CA PRO A 31 -11.66 -21.89 11.43
C PRO A 31 -10.57 -20.85 11.74
N TYR A 32 -9.90 -20.99 12.88
CA TYR A 32 -8.82 -20.09 13.29
C TYR A 32 -7.55 -20.29 12.46
N VAL A 33 -7.16 -21.53 12.18
CA VAL A 33 -6.01 -21.83 11.29
C VAL A 33 -6.26 -21.30 9.89
N THR A 34 -7.48 -21.48 9.36
CA THR A 34 -7.89 -20.94 8.05
C THR A 34 -7.79 -19.42 8.02
N TRP A 35 -8.29 -18.75 9.06
CA TRP A 35 -8.17 -17.30 9.19
C TRP A 35 -6.70 -16.85 9.24
N LEU A 36 -5.85 -17.49 10.05
CA LEU A 36 -4.43 -17.16 10.12
C LEU A 36 -3.71 -17.30 8.77
N LYS A 37 -4.03 -18.35 7.99
CA LYS A 37 -3.47 -18.54 6.64
C LYS A 37 -3.92 -17.40 5.70
N ALA A 38 -5.20 -17.03 5.74
CA ALA A 38 -5.74 -15.93 4.93
C ALA A 38 -5.14 -14.57 5.32
N THR A 39 -5.02 -14.28 6.61
CA THR A 39 -4.40 -13.05 7.12
C THR A 39 -2.92 -12.97 6.78
N ALA A 40 -2.18 -14.09 6.84
CA ALA A 40 -0.79 -14.13 6.42
C ALA A 40 -0.62 -13.77 4.93
N ALA A 41 -1.43 -14.37 4.05
CA ALA A 41 -1.42 -14.03 2.62
C ALA A 41 -1.76 -12.56 2.37
N GLN A 42 -2.73 -11.99 3.11
CA GLN A 42 -3.05 -10.56 3.01
C GLN A 42 -1.93 -9.66 3.53
N ALA A 43 -1.23 -10.05 4.60
CA ALA A 43 -0.09 -9.30 5.10
C ALA A 43 1.05 -9.25 4.07
N GLU A 44 1.30 -10.36 3.36
CA GLU A 44 2.27 -10.40 2.26
C GLU A 44 1.87 -9.49 1.09
N LEU A 45 0.59 -9.51 0.70
CA LEU A 45 0.06 -8.59 -0.32
C LEU A 45 0.20 -7.13 0.11
N ALA A 46 -0.18 -6.80 1.35
CA ALA A 46 -0.06 -5.45 1.90
C ALA A 46 1.40 -4.97 1.97
N ALA A 47 2.33 -5.86 2.30
CA ALA A 47 3.76 -5.55 2.26
C ALA A 47 4.25 -5.25 0.83
N GLY A 48 3.77 -6.00 -0.16
CA GLY A 48 4.04 -5.71 -1.58
C GLY A 48 3.49 -4.34 -2.00
N GLN A 49 2.27 -4.03 -1.59
CA GLN A 49 1.63 -2.74 -1.88
C GLN A 49 2.33 -1.55 -1.21
N ALA A 50 2.80 -1.70 0.03
CA ALA A 50 3.60 -0.68 0.70
C ALA A 50 4.91 -0.39 -0.06
N LYS A 51 5.59 -1.44 -0.56
CA LYS A 51 6.78 -1.28 -1.41
C LYS A 51 6.46 -0.58 -2.73
N ALA A 52 5.33 -0.91 -3.36
CA ALA A 52 4.89 -0.25 -4.58
C ALA A 52 4.60 1.25 -4.36
N ALA A 53 3.97 1.61 -3.25
CA ALA A 53 3.73 3.01 -2.87
C ALA A 53 5.05 3.77 -2.64
N ALA A 54 6.02 3.15 -1.95
CA ALA A 54 7.35 3.75 -1.79
C ALA A 54 8.05 3.95 -3.14
N ALA A 55 8.01 2.97 -4.04
CA ALA A 55 8.59 3.09 -5.37
C ALA A 55 7.92 4.20 -6.20
N ALA A 56 6.60 4.39 -6.07
CA ALA A 56 5.89 5.49 -6.72
C ALA A 56 6.41 6.86 -6.25
N TYR A 57 6.62 7.02 -4.93
CA TYR A 57 7.19 8.25 -4.36
C TYR A 57 8.61 8.51 -4.90
N GLU A 58 9.49 7.51 -4.85
CA GLU A 58 10.89 7.67 -5.30
C GLU A 58 10.96 8.03 -6.79
N CYS A 59 10.13 7.41 -7.63
CA CYS A 59 10.05 7.75 -9.05
C CYS A 59 9.59 9.21 -9.26
N ALA A 60 8.57 9.65 -8.53
CA ALA A 60 8.07 11.02 -8.62
C ALA A 60 9.13 12.02 -8.16
N HIS A 61 9.81 11.72 -7.04
CA HIS A 61 10.88 12.54 -6.50
C HIS A 61 12.05 12.68 -7.48
N ALA A 62 12.47 11.59 -8.11
CA ALA A 62 13.55 11.60 -9.11
C ALA A 62 13.18 12.36 -10.40
N MET A 63 11.90 12.39 -10.77
CA MET A 63 11.41 13.10 -11.94
C MET A 63 11.16 14.59 -11.69
N THR A 64 10.83 14.98 -10.46
CA THR A 64 10.56 16.38 -10.12
C THR A 64 11.78 17.27 -10.36
N VAL A 65 11.54 18.42 -10.98
CA VAL A 65 12.57 19.41 -11.27
C VAL A 65 13.11 19.97 -9.95
N HIS A 66 14.44 20.02 -9.84
CA HIS A 66 15.08 20.53 -8.64
C HIS A 66 14.74 22.04 -8.43
N PRO A 67 14.31 22.48 -7.23
CA PRO A 67 13.87 23.86 -7.00
C PRO A 67 14.90 24.93 -7.38
N ALA A 68 16.20 24.63 -7.26
CA ALA A 68 17.27 25.55 -7.66
C ALA A 68 17.28 25.84 -9.17
N LEU A 69 16.87 24.90 -10.03
CA LEU A 69 16.78 25.12 -11.48
C LEU A 69 15.64 26.07 -11.81
N VAL A 70 14.50 25.89 -11.15
CA VAL A 70 13.37 26.81 -11.27
C VAL A 70 13.77 28.20 -10.84
N ALA A 71 14.42 28.35 -9.68
CA ALA A 71 14.91 29.63 -9.19
C ALA A 71 15.91 30.30 -10.14
N ALA A 72 16.84 29.53 -10.71
CA ALA A 72 17.81 30.02 -11.69
C ALA A 72 17.12 30.55 -12.95
N ASN A 73 16.13 29.83 -13.48
CA ASN A 73 15.32 30.28 -14.61
C ASN A 73 14.58 31.60 -14.29
N ARG A 74 13.95 31.70 -13.10
CA ARG A 74 13.24 32.92 -12.69
C ARG A 74 14.19 34.11 -12.52
N ALA A 75 15.39 33.88 -11.98
CA ALA A 75 16.41 34.92 -11.85
C ALA A 75 16.93 35.38 -13.22
N GLN A 76 17.19 34.45 -14.14
CA GLN A 76 17.60 34.76 -15.50
C GLN A 76 16.54 35.57 -16.26
N LEU A 77 15.27 35.18 -16.12
CA LEU A 77 14.14 35.92 -16.72
C LEU A 77 14.11 37.38 -16.23
N ALA A 78 14.29 37.60 -14.93
CA ALA A 78 14.32 38.95 -14.36
C ALA A 78 15.48 39.80 -14.92
N VAL A 79 16.67 39.20 -15.08
CA VAL A 79 17.83 39.88 -15.69
C VAL A 79 17.56 40.23 -17.16
N LEU A 80 17.02 39.28 -17.94
CA LEU A 80 16.72 39.50 -19.36
C LEU A 80 15.69 40.60 -19.58
N ILE A 81 14.64 40.65 -18.74
CA ILE A 81 13.62 41.70 -18.76
C ILE A 81 14.23 43.06 -18.42
N ALA A 82 15.04 43.14 -17.35
CA ALA A 82 15.69 44.38 -16.94
C ALA A 82 16.62 44.94 -18.04
N ALA A 83 17.27 44.05 -18.81
CA ALA A 83 18.12 44.41 -19.93
C ALA A 83 17.37 44.64 -21.26
N ASN A 84 16.04 44.45 -21.32
CA ASN A 84 15.27 44.50 -22.58
C ASN A 84 14.85 45.92 -23.01
N LEU A 85 15.74 46.90 -22.85
CA LEU A 85 15.44 48.32 -23.13
C LEU A 85 15.08 48.59 -24.60
N LEU A 86 15.67 47.83 -25.52
CA LEU A 86 15.48 47.97 -26.97
C LEU A 86 14.70 46.79 -27.58
N GLY A 87 14.13 45.90 -26.76
CA GLY A 87 13.40 44.72 -27.25
C GLY A 87 14.27 43.58 -27.80
N GLN A 88 15.60 43.74 -27.83
CA GLN A 88 16.54 42.77 -28.39
C GLN A 88 16.55 41.43 -27.64
N ASN A 89 16.23 41.43 -26.35
CA ASN A 89 16.20 40.21 -25.53
C ASN A 89 14.87 39.46 -25.61
N SER A 90 13.88 39.94 -26.37
CA SER A 90 12.56 39.30 -26.45
C SER A 90 12.61 37.82 -26.86
N PRO A 91 13.44 37.38 -27.83
CA PRO A 91 13.58 35.95 -28.13
C PRO A 91 14.17 35.13 -26.97
N ALA A 92 15.13 35.69 -26.23
CA ALA A 92 15.75 35.01 -25.08
C ALA A 92 14.79 34.92 -23.88
N ILE A 93 13.94 35.93 -23.68
CA ILE A 93 12.83 35.92 -22.71
C ILE A 93 11.87 34.79 -23.05
N ALA A 94 11.39 34.72 -24.30
CA ALA A 94 10.48 33.68 -24.76
C ALA A 94 11.07 32.27 -24.60
N ALA A 95 12.37 32.09 -24.89
CA ALA A 95 13.05 30.82 -24.66
C ALA A 95 13.13 30.45 -23.16
N THR A 96 13.40 31.43 -22.29
CA THR A 96 13.45 31.22 -20.83
C THR A 96 12.06 30.88 -20.28
N GLU A 97 11.00 31.51 -20.78
CA GLU A 97 9.62 31.18 -20.42
C GLU A 97 9.22 29.78 -20.93
N ALA A 98 9.64 29.40 -22.14
CA ALA A 98 9.41 28.06 -22.67
C ALA A 98 10.06 26.98 -21.80
N GLN A 99 11.32 27.18 -21.38
CA GLN A 99 12.00 26.28 -20.44
C GLN A 99 11.26 26.16 -19.11
N TYR A 100 10.67 27.27 -18.61
CA TYR A 100 9.82 27.21 -17.42
C TYR A 100 8.55 26.38 -17.65
N GLY A 101 7.94 26.51 -18.83
CA GLY A 101 6.81 25.69 -19.25
C GLY A 101 7.15 24.20 -19.33
N GLU A 102 8.34 23.85 -19.81
CA GLU A 102 8.85 22.48 -19.83
C GLU A 102 9.03 21.92 -18.41
N MET A 103 9.65 22.68 -17.51
CA MET A 103 9.78 22.29 -16.10
C MET A 103 8.41 22.06 -15.45
N TRP A 104 7.45 22.94 -15.72
CA TRP A 104 6.08 22.79 -15.21
C TRP A 104 5.39 21.52 -15.76
N ALA A 105 5.54 21.24 -17.06
CA ALA A 105 4.98 20.05 -17.68
C ALA A 105 5.60 18.77 -17.12
N GLN A 106 6.91 18.78 -16.86
CA GLN A 106 7.63 17.65 -16.24
C GLN A 106 7.14 17.38 -14.82
N ASP A 107 7.00 18.42 -13.99
CA ASP A 107 6.48 18.29 -12.62
C ASP A 107 5.03 17.80 -12.60
N ALA A 108 4.20 18.29 -13.53
CA ALA A 108 2.84 17.81 -13.70
C ALA A 108 2.81 16.31 -14.06
N ALA A 109 3.64 15.89 -15.02
CA ALA A 109 3.75 14.49 -15.41
C ALA A 109 4.23 13.59 -14.25
N ALA A 110 5.22 14.05 -13.48
CA ALA A 110 5.70 13.34 -12.29
C ALA A 110 4.58 13.11 -11.26
N MET A 111 3.78 14.15 -10.96
CA MET A 111 2.68 14.06 -10.00
C MET A 111 1.50 13.23 -10.50
N TYR A 112 1.16 13.30 -11.80
CA TYR A 112 0.14 12.42 -12.37
C TYR A 112 0.55 10.94 -12.31
N GLY A 113 1.82 10.65 -12.63
CA GLY A 113 2.40 9.31 -12.47
C GLY A 113 2.33 8.82 -11.02
N TYR A 114 2.70 9.68 -10.07
CA TYR A 114 2.61 9.39 -8.64
C TYR A 114 1.19 9.04 -8.20
N VAL A 115 0.19 9.84 -8.58
CA VAL A 115 -1.21 9.62 -8.21
C VAL A 115 -1.73 8.31 -8.79
N ALA A 116 -1.46 8.04 -10.07
CA ALA A 116 -1.85 6.80 -10.72
C ALA A 116 -1.24 5.58 -10.02
N ALA A 117 0.07 5.59 -9.77
CA ALA A 117 0.75 4.47 -9.11
C ALA A 117 0.33 4.30 -7.64
N SER A 118 0.18 5.40 -6.89
CA SER A 118 -0.21 5.35 -5.47
C SER A 118 -1.65 4.92 -5.27
N SER A 119 -2.57 5.33 -6.15
CA SER A 119 -3.97 4.88 -6.10
C SER A 119 -4.09 3.37 -6.36
N ALA A 120 -3.32 2.84 -7.31
CA ALA A 120 -3.23 1.40 -7.53
C ALA A 120 -2.62 0.67 -6.31
N ALA A 121 -1.56 1.24 -5.72
CA ALA A 121 -0.86 0.65 -4.59
C ALA A 121 -1.71 0.62 -3.30
N THR A 122 -2.59 1.60 -3.10
CA THR A 122 -3.39 1.73 -1.87
C THR A 122 -4.71 0.97 -1.90
N SER A 123 -5.03 0.28 -3.00
CA SER A 123 -6.22 -0.57 -3.11
C SER A 123 -6.02 -1.88 -2.35
N LEU A 124 -6.41 -1.89 -1.06
CA LEU A 124 -6.32 -3.06 -0.17
C LEU A 124 -7.71 -3.65 0.13
N THR A 125 -7.84 -4.97 0.00
CA THR A 125 -9.03 -5.69 0.46
C THR A 125 -8.95 -5.96 1.96
N ARG A 126 -9.98 -5.56 2.72
CA ARG A 126 -10.06 -5.79 4.17
C ARG A 126 -10.24 -7.27 4.50
N SER A 127 -9.51 -7.79 5.49
CA SER A 127 -9.73 -9.14 6.04
C SER A 127 -11.12 -9.27 6.68
N PRO A 128 -11.89 -10.33 6.38
CA PRO A 128 -12.99 -10.73 7.25
C PRO A 128 -12.46 -11.18 8.62
N ARG A 129 -13.25 -10.94 9.67
CA ARG A 129 -13.01 -11.46 11.03
C ARG A 129 -13.20 -12.98 11.02
N PRO A 130 -12.44 -13.77 11.81
CA PRO A 130 -12.74 -15.19 11.95
C PRO A 130 -14.17 -15.34 12.48
N ALA A 131 -14.94 -16.28 11.90
CA ALA A 131 -16.25 -16.61 12.44
C ALA A 131 -16.07 -17.14 13.87
N ASP A 132 -16.88 -16.66 14.81
CA ASP A 132 -16.86 -17.14 16.18
C ASP A 132 -17.16 -18.66 16.16
N GLY A 133 -16.16 -19.46 16.52
CA GLY A 133 -16.30 -20.91 16.59
C GLY A 133 -17.19 -21.25 17.77
N GLN A 134 -18.50 -21.36 17.55
CA GLN A 134 -19.43 -21.84 18.58
C GLN A 134 -19.28 -23.37 18.68
N PRO A 135 -18.72 -23.92 19.77
CA PRO A 135 -18.58 -25.36 19.93
C PRO A 135 -19.87 -25.90 20.57
N GLY A 136 -20.62 -26.75 19.85
CA GLY A 136 -21.65 -27.61 20.43
C GLY A 136 -22.96 -26.93 20.83
N GLY A 137 -23.91 -26.84 19.89
CA GLY A 137 -25.32 -26.57 20.18
C GLY A 137 -26.18 -27.84 20.08
N ALA A 138 -25.75 -28.95 20.71
CA ALA A 138 -26.62 -30.11 20.92
C ALA A 138 -27.30 -29.97 22.29
N GLY A 139 -28.56 -29.50 22.26
CA GLY A 139 -29.65 -29.68 23.23
C GLY A 139 -29.39 -29.45 24.72
N GLN A 140 -30.19 -28.58 25.34
CA GLN A 140 -30.59 -28.72 26.76
C GLN A 140 -32.03 -28.20 26.97
N PRO A 141 -32.73 -28.68 28.01
CA PRO A 141 -34.11 -29.14 27.97
C PRO A 141 -35.09 -28.06 28.46
N GLY A 142 -36.39 -28.32 28.29
CA GLY A 142 -37.46 -27.39 28.60
C GLY A 142 -37.35 -26.71 29.98
N ARG A 143 -37.75 -25.43 29.99
CA ARG A 143 -38.28 -24.78 31.19
C ARG A 143 -39.67 -24.26 30.86
N GLY A 144 -40.60 -24.64 31.72
CA GLY A 144 -42.02 -24.31 31.64
C GLY A 144 -42.32 -22.82 31.73
N SER A 145 -43.60 -22.55 31.58
CA SER A 145 -44.21 -21.29 31.19
C SER A 145 -45.62 -21.59 30.69
#